data_AF-A0A1C4V348-F1
#
_entry.id   AF-A0A1C4V348-F1
#
_cell.length_a   1.000
_cell.length_b   1.000
_cell.length_c   1.000
_cell.angle_alpha   90.00
_cell.angle_beta   90.00
_cell.angle_gamma   90.00
#
_symmetry.space_group_name_H-M   'P 1'
#
loop_
_entity.id
_entity.type
_entity.pdbx_description
1 polymer ?
#
loop_
_entity_poly.entity_id
_entity_poly.type
_entity_poly.pdbx_seq_one_letter_code
_entity_poly.pdbx_strand_id
1 'polypeptide(L)' 'MTGPHLSLAQIRNRLILTARMVLRQHRRGPDGRCPICRTPDCQVATAARDVLRAAEEPPQRSAGTEPEDPRQDG' A
#
# COMPACT_ATOMS: atom_id res chain seq x y z
N MET A 1 7.15 27.81 -1.38
CA MET A 1 8.09 26.89 -2.04
C MET A 1 7.36 25.59 -2.30
N THR A 2 7.17 25.20 -3.56
CA THR A 2 6.63 23.88 -3.94
C THR A 2 7.78 22.87 -3.93
N GLY A 3 7.72 21.89 -3.03
CA GLY A 3 8.66 20.76 -3.03
C GLY A 3 8.40 19.81 -4.22
N PRO A 4 9.32 18.90 -4.53
CA PRO A 4 9.12 17.93 -5.60
C PRO A 4 7.91 17.05 -5.29
N HIS A 5 6.91 17.08 -6.18
CA HIS A 5 5.76 16.16 -6.12
C HIS A 5 6.18 14.80 -6.65
N LEU A 6 5.96 13.74 -5.86
CA LEU A 6 6.19 12.38 -6.31
C LEU A 6 5.05 11.94 -7.23
N SER A 7 5.40 11.26 -8.33
CA SER A 7 4.40 10.59 -9.16
C SER A 7 3.77 9.42 -8.38
N LEU A 8 2.56 9.01 -8.78
CA LEU A 8 1.90 7.85 -8.19
C LEU A 8 2.79 6.59 -8.25
N ALA A 9 3.53 6.40 -9.34
CA ALA A 9 4.47 5.29 -9.48
C ALA A 9 5.63 5.38 -8.48
N GLN A 10 6.17 6.57 -8.24
CA GLN A 10 7.21 6.78 -7.23
C GLN A 10 6.69 6.50 -5.82
N ILE A 11 5.47 6.96 -5.49
CA ILE A 11 4.82 6.67 -4.21
C ILE A 11 4.65 5.17 -4.03
N ARG A 12 4.09 4.47 -5.03
CA ARG A 12 3.90 3.01 -5.00
C ARG A 12 5.20 2.25 -4.82
N ASN A 13 6.21 2.58 -5.60
CA ASN A 13 7.52 1.93 -5.50
C ASN A 13 8.13 2.11 -4.10
N ARG A 14 8.02 3.31 -3.54
CA ARG A 14 8.50 3.57 -2.18
C ARG A 14 7.75 2.75 -1.14
N LEU A 15 6.42 2.68 -1.23
CA LEU A 15 5.60 1.86 -0.32
C LEU A 15 5.96 0.37 -0.40
N ILE A 16 6.12 -0.18 -1.61
CA ILE A 16 6.52 -1.58 -1.82
C ILE A 16 7.90 -1.85 -1.19
N LEU A 17 8.88 -0.98 -1.44
CA LEU A 17 10.23 -1.15 -0.91
C LEU A 17 10.25 -1.07 0.62
N THR A 18 9.53 -0.12 1.19
CA THR A 18 9.39 0.02 2.65
C THR A 18 8.70 -1.21 3.25
N ALA A 19 7.59 -1.68 2.68
CA ALA A 19 6.89 -2.86 3.18
C ALA A 19 7.77 -4.12 3.16
N ARG A 20 8.54 -4.33 2.08
CA ARG A 20 9.52 -5.44 2.00
C ARG A 20 10.61 -5.33 3.06
N MET A 21 11.11 -4.12 3.33
CA MET A 21 12.09 -3.89 4.40
C MET A 21 11.52 -4.24 5.77
N VAL A 22 10.31 -3.76 6.07
CA VAL A 22 9.59 -4.06 7.32
C VAL A 22 9.38 -5.57 7.47
N LEU A 23 8.97 -6.28 6.43
CA LEU A 23 8.79 -7.74 6.51
C LEU A 23 10.09 -8.50 6.82
N ARG A 24 11.24 -8.02 6.31
CA ARG A 24 12.54 -8.62 6.64
C ARG A 24 12.88 -8.38 8.12
N GLN A 25 12.68 -7.17 8.61
CA GLN A 25 12.94 -6.80 10.00
C GLN A 25 12.02 -7.52 11.00
N HIS A 26 10.77 -7.77 10.61
CA HIS A 26 9.76 -8.38 11.46
C HIS A 26 9.55 -9.87 11.21
N ARG A 27 10.39 -10.52 10.39
CA ARG A 27 10.29 -11.96 10.10
C ARG A 27 10.36 -12.75 11.41
N ARG A 28 9.38 -13.63 11.62
CA ARG A 28 9.31 -14.49 12.81
C ARG A 28 10.61 -15.29 12.95
N GLY A 29 11.18 -15.30 14.15
CA GLY A 29 12.34 -16.13 14.49
C GLY A 29 11.93 -17.59 14.76
N PRO A 30 12.89 -18.43 15.18
CA PRO A 30 12.63 -19.84 15.51
C PRO A 30 11.49 -20.04 16.53
N ASP A 31 11.35 -19.10 17.47
CA ASP A 31 10.33 -19.13 18.51
C ASP A 31 8.92 -18.73 18.02
N GLY A 32 8.74 -18.53 16.71
CA GLY A 32 7.47 -18.11 16.10
C GLY A 32 7.06 -16.66 16.40
N ARG A 33 7.88 -15.91 17.15
CA ARG A 33 7.62 -14.51 17.52
C ARG A 33 8.43 -13.54 16.66
N CYS A 34 7.88 -12.34 16.46
CA CYS A 34 8.62 -11.23 15.85
C CYS A 34 9.80 -10.82 16.75
N PRO A 35 11.02 -10.64 16.21
CA PRO A 35 12.18 -10.26 17.02
C PRO A 35 12.10 -8.83 17.59
N ILE A 36 11.35 -7.95 16.93
CA ILE A 36 11.18 -6.54 17.32
C ILE A 36 9.99 -6.38 18.27
N CYS A 37 8.80 -6.80 17.83
CA CYS A 37 7.57 -6.61 18.60
C CYS A 37 7.36 -7.66 19.70
N ARG A 38 8.11 -8.79 19.66
CA ARG A 38 8.02 -9.92 20.59
C ARG A 38 6.65 -10.61 20.68
N THR A 39 5.75 -10.34 19.73
CA THR A 39 4.45 -11.01 19.60
C THR A 39 4.47 -12.10 18.52
N PRO A 40 3.68 -13.17 18.66
CA PRO A 40 3.47 -14.14 17.59
C PRO A 40 2.74 -13.48 16.42
N ASP A 41 1.67 -12.72 16.68
CA ASP A 41 0.89 -12.01 15.66
C ASP A 41 1.31 -10.54 15.55
N CYS A 42 2.44 -10.34 14.86
CA CYS A 42 3.00 -9.01 14.66
C CYS A 42 2.17 -8.21 13.66
N GLN A 43 1.37 -7.27 14.18
CA GLN A 43 0.53 -6.38 13.39
C GLN A 43 1.31 -5.53 12.39
N VAL A 44 2.56 -5.17 12.71
CA VAL A 44 3.45 -4.44 11.78
C VAL A 44 3.79 -5.31 10.56
N ALA A 45 4.09 -6.59 10.77
CA ALA A 45 4.30 -7.52 9.67
C ALA A 45 3.01 -7.75 8.87
N THR A 46 1.85 -7.82 9.53
CA THR A 46 0.55 -7.93 8.87
C THR A 46 0.28 -6.72 7.97
N ALA A 47 0.38 -5.50 8.50
CA ALA A 47 0.20 -4.27 7.74
C ALA A 47 1.14 -4.17 6.53
N ALA A 48 2.40 -4.59 6.68
CA ALA A 48 3.34 -4.62 5.56
C ALA A 48 2.93 -5.63 4.46
N ARG A 49 2.33 -6.78 4.82
CA ARG A 49 1.75 -7.69 3.82
C ARG A 49 0.55 -7.07 3.13
N ASP A 50 -0.31 -6.38 3.87
CA ASP A 50 -1.49 -5.73 3.32
C ASP A 50 -1.12 -4.64 2.31
N VAL A 51 -0.06 -3.86 2.58
CA VAL A 51 0.47 -2.87 1.63
C VAL A 51 0.97 -3.54 0.35
N LEU A 52 1.67 -4.67 0.45
CA LEU A 52 2.14 -5.39 -0.73
C LEU A 52 0.97 -5.95 -1.55
N ARG A 53 -0.03 -6.54 -0.90
CA ARG A 53 -1.25 -7.00 -1.56
C ARG A 53 -1.96 -5.87 -2.29
N ALA A 54 -2.18 -4.75 -1.60
CA ALA A 54 -2.83 -3.57 -2.19
C ALA A 54 -2.02 -2.93 -3.33
N ALA A 55 -0.69 -3.08 -3.34
CA ALA A 55 0.16 -2.58 -4.40
C ALA A 55 0.24 -3.51 -5.62
N GLU A 56 -0.05 -4.80 -5.45
CA GLU A 56 -0.16 -5.79 -6.53
C GLU A 56 -1.52 -5.73 -7.23
N GLU A 57 -2.56 -5.25 -6.54
CA GLU A 57 -3.84 -4.96 -7.16
C GLU A 57 -3.68 -3.85 -8.23
N PRO A 58 -4.14 -4.06 -9.48
CA PRO A 58 -4.12 -3.01 -10.47
C PRO A 58 -4.90 -1.80 -9.92
N PRO A 59 -4.48 -0.55 -10.20
CA PRO A 59 -5.28 0.62 -9.86
C PRO A 59 -6.70 0.36 -10.35
N GLN A 60 -7.63 0.14 -9.42
CA GLN A 60 -9.04 0.08 -9.75
C GLN A 60 -9.34 1.43 -10.38
N ARG A 61 -9.54 1.43 -11.70
CA ARG A 61 -10.02 2.59 -12.43
C ARG A 61 -11.30 2.94 -11.71
N SER A 62 -11.33 4.08 -11.03
CA SER A 62 -12.54 4.54 -10.33
C SER A 62 -13.66 4.55 -11.38
N ALA A 63 -14.55 3.57 -11.34
CA ALA A 63 -15.84 3.64 -11.99
C ALA A 63 -16.63 4.63 -11.15
N GLY A 64 -16.45 5.91 -11.43
CA GLY A 64 -16.93 6.98 -10.57
C GLY A 64 -16.97 8.29 -11.33
N THR A 65 -18.14 8.57 -11.90
CA THR A 65 -18.55 9.77 -12.64
C THR A 65 -18.11 9.79 -14.11
N GLU A 66 -18.83 9.02 -14.92
CA GLU A 66 -19.23 9.54 -16.24
C GLU A 66 -19.96 10.87 -15.97
N PRO A 67 -19.56 12.01 -16.59
CA PRO A 67 -20.37 13.21 -16.49
C PRO A 67 -21.69 12.93 -17.20
N GLU A 68 -22.77 12.79 -16.42
CA GLU A 68 -24.13 12.96 -16.95
C GLU A 68 -24.15 14.30 -17.69
N ASP A 69 -24.33 14.24 -19.00
CA ASP A 69 -24.65 15.39 -19.84
C ASP A 69 -26.17 15.58 -19.82
N PRO A 70 -26.72 16.59 -19.13
CA PRO A 70 -28.14 16.89 -19.23
C PRO A 70 -28.30 18.10 -20.13
N ARG A 71 -28.23 17.90 -21.45
CA ARG A 71 -28.83 18.81 -22.43
C ARG A 71 -29.54 18.05 -23.54
N GLN A 72 -30.74 17.59 -23.22
CA GLN A 72 -31.82 17.52 -24.21
C GLN A 72 -32.42 18.93 -24.33
N ASP A 73 -32.14 19.59 -25.45
CA ASP A 73 -32.89 20.75 -25.95
C ASP A 73 -33.38 20.39 -27.36
N GLY A 74 -34.71 20.41 -27.57
CA GLY A 74 -35.35 20.34 -28.89
C GLY A 74 -36.59 19.47 -28.97
#